data_AF-A0A210R5D5-F1
#
_entry.id   AF-A0A210R5D5-F1
#
_cell.length_a   1.000
_cell.length_b   1.000
_cell.length_c   1.000
_cell.angle_alpha   90.00
_cell.angle_beta   90.00
_cell.angle_gamma   90.00
#
_symmetry.space_group_name_H-M   'P 1'
#
loop_
_entity.id
_entity.type
_entity.pdbx_description
1 polymer ?
#
loop_
_entity_poly.entity_id
_entity_poly.type
_entity_poly.pdbx_seq_one_letter_code
_entity_poly.pdbx_strand_id
1 'polypeptide(L)'
;MTRITYTDFMTLITCIDFMTRISYTHYTKRITYTHYVTRITYTRYMTRITYPDFITRITYTNYMTRISYTHYETRITYTHYMTRISYTHYMARITYTDFITRITYTHYTTWIT
;
A
#
# COMPACT_ATOMS: atom_id res chain seq x y z
N MET A 1 3.59 8.15 19.56
CA MET A 1 2.34 7.60 18.97
C MET A 1 1.82 8.59 17.94
N THR A 2 2.33 8.53 16.72
CA THR A 2 2.02 9.48 15.64
C THR A 2 0.90 8.91 14.77
N ARG A 3 -0.21 9.65 14.69
CA ARG A 3 -1.31 9.42 13.76
C ARG A 3 -1.39 10.62 12.83
N ILE A 4 -1.36 10.38 11.53
CA ILE A 4 -1.45 11.44 10.53
C ILE A 4 -2.65 11.16 9.62
N THR A 5 -3.44 12.20 9.34
CA THR A 5 -4.58 12.14 8.43
C THR A 5 -4.43 13.24 7.37
N TYR A 6 -4.52 12.86 6.11
CA TYR A 6 -4.52 13.80 4.98
C TYR A 6 -5.87 13.74 4.28
N THR A 7 -6.48 14.90 4.08
CA THR A 7 -7.85 15.03 3.58
C THR A 7 -7.99 15.61 2.18
N ASP A 8 -6.91 16.07 1.55
CA ASP A 8 -6.98 16.80 0.27
C ASP A 8 -6.19 16.13 -0.86
N PHE A 9 -6.19 16.78 -2.02
CA PHE A 9 -5.39 16.38 -3.17
C PHE A 9 -3.90 16.52 -2.87
N MET A 10 -3.17 15.40 -2.92
CA MET A 10 -1.75 15.36 -2.61
C MET A 10 -0.95 14.89 -3.83
N THR A 11 0.05 15.67 -4.22
CA THR A 11 0.89 15.37 -5.39
C THR A 11 2.05 14.45 -5.04
N LEU A 12 2.74 14.71 -3.94
CA LEU A 12 3.91 13.94 -3.51
C LEU A 12 4.00 13.93 -1.99
N ILE A 13 4.07 12.73 -1.41
CA ILE A 13 4.37 12.55 0.01
C ILE A 13 5.56 11.62 0.16
N THR A 14 6.49 12.06 1.00
CA THR A 14 7.57 11.23 1.53
C THR A 14 7.42 11.18 3.04
N CYS A 15 7.47 9.99 3.63
CA CYS A 15 7.37 9.80 5.09
C CYS A 15 8.58 9.00 5.57
N ILE A 16 9.34 9.58 6.52
CA ILE A 16 10.68 9.11 6.91
C ILE A 16 10.72 8.58 8.36
N ASP A 17 9.59 8.47 9.06
CA ASP A 17 9.57 8.09 10.48
C ASP A 17 8.73 6.85 10.78
N PHE A 18 8.92 6.30 11.99
CA PHE A 18 8.05 5.27 12.57
C PHE A 18 6.63 5.83 12.76
N MET A 19 5.66 5.20 12.09
CA MET A 19 4.27 5.65 12.12
C MET A 19 3.33 4.54 12.58
N THR A 20 2.48 4.87 13.54
CA THR A 20 1.46 3.93 14.03
C THR A 20 0.24 3.91 13.11
N ARG A 21 -0.16 5.05 12.54
CA ARG A 21 -1.34 5.06 11.68
C ARG A 21 -1.31 6.22 10.71
N ILE A 22 -1.56 5.89 9.45
CA ILE A 22 -1.69 6.90 8.40
C ILE A 22 -2.98 6.66 7.63
N SER A 23 -3.76 7.73 7.44
CA SER A 23 -4.99 7.70 6.67
C SER A 23 -5.02 8.80 5.60
N TYR A 24 -5.41 8.42 4.38
CA TYR A 24 -5.61 9.32 3.25
C TYR A 24 -7.04 9.22 2.76
N THR A 25 -7.73 10.36 2.66
CA THR A 25 -9.15 10.38 2.27
C THR A 25 -9.47 10.87 0.86
N HIS A 26 -8.46 11.25 0.08
CA HIS A 26 -8.64 11.82 -1.26
C HIS A 26 -7.55 11.38 -2.25
N TYR A 27 -7.58 11.96 -3.46
CA TYR A 27 -6.67 11.63 -4.53
C TYR A 27 -5.22 11.90 -4.12
N THR A 28 -4.37 10.89 -4.29
CA THR A 28 -2.94 11.04 -4.12
C THR A 28 -2.21 10.50 -5.34
N LYS A 29 -1.27 11.29 -5.89
CA LYS A 29 -0.55 10.89 -7.11
C LYS A 29 0.62 9.96 -6.81
N ARG A 30 1.47 10.34 -5.85
CA ARG A 30 2.67 9.57 -5.52
C ARG A 30 2.96 9.61 -4.02
N ILE A 31 3.18 8.44 -3.43
CA ILE A 31 3.75 8.33 -2.09
C ILE A 31 4.98 7.44 -2.08
N THR A 32 5.99 7.85 -1.32
CA THR A 32 7.14 7.02 -0.94
C THR A 32 7.19 6.97 0.58
N TYR A 33 7.16 5.78 1.16
CA TYR A 33 7.52 5.60 2.58
C TYR A 33 8.99 5.22 2.65
N THR A 34 9.65 5.40 3.79
CA THR A 34 11.04 4.94 3.97
C THR A 34 11.30 4.32 5.34
N HIS A 35 10.27 3.88 6.08
CA HIS A 35 10.42 3.24 7.39
C HIS A 35 9.17 2.43 7.82
N TYR A 36 9.22 1.84 9.03
CA TYR A 36 8.20 0.94 9.59
C TYR A 36 6.85 1.63 9.79
N VAL A 37 5.80 1.05 9.20
CA VAL A 37 4.41 1.50 9.41
C VAL A 37 3.55 0.32 9.84
N THR A 38 2.84 0.47 10.96
CA THR A 38 1.91 -0.61 11.36
C THR A 38 0.67 -0.60 10.46
N ARG A 39 -0.05 0.51 10.34
CA ARG A 39 -1.31 0.54 9.59
C ARG A 39 -1.42 1.73 8.65
N ILE A 40 -1.73 1.44 7.40
CA ILE A 40 -2.07 2.44 6.38
C ILE A 40 -3.47 2.18 5.83
N THR A 41 -4.24 3.25 5.64
CA THR A 41 -5.55 3.19 5.00
C THR A 41 -5.67 4.27 3.94
N TYR A 42 -6.01 3.86 2.73
CA TYR A 42 -6.33 4.74 1.61
C TYR A 42 -7.78 4.59 1.23
N THR A 43 -8.43 5.71 1.02
CA THR A 43 -9.77 5.76 0.45
C THR A 43 -9.73 6.64 -0.80
N ARG A 44 -10.34 6.14 -1.90
CA ARG A 44 -10.58 6.84 -3.18
C ARG A 44 -9.60 6.54 -4.33
N TYR A 45 -8.55 7.33 -4.53
CA TYR A 45 -7.70 7.19 -5.72
C TYR A 45 -6.24 7.35 -5.39
N MET A 46 -5.45 6.38 -5.84
CA MET A 46 -4.00 6.47 -5.76
C MET A 46 -3.35 5.98 -7.06
N THR A 47 -2.40 6.75 -7.58
CA THR A 47 -1.72 6.38 -8.83
C THR A 47 -0.48 5.52 -8.58
N ARG A 48 0.40 5.93 -7.65
CA ARG A 48 1.65 5.21 -7.40
C ARG A 48 2.05 5.23 -5.94
N ILE A 49 2.37 4.07 -5.39
CA ILE A 49 3.07 3.97 -4.11
C ILE A 49 4.32 3.10 -4.22
N THR A 50 5.37 3.54 -3.53
CA THR A 50 6.56 2.73 -3.27
C THR A 50 6.76 2.56 -1.77
N TYR A 51 6.97 1.32 -1.35
CA TYR A 51 7.29 0.93 0.02
C TYR A 51 8.63 0.21 0.06
N PRO A 52 9.66 0.81 0.68
CA PRO A 52 10.96 0.21 0.81
C PRO A 52 11.11 -0.64 2.08
N ASP A 53 10.25 -0.50 3.10
CA ASP A 53 10.41 -1.11 4.42
C ASP A 53 9.19 -1.90 4.94
N PHE A 54 9.27 -2.39 6.18
CA PHE A 54 8.29 -3.29 6.80
C PHE A 54 6.93 -2.63 7.06
N ILE A 55 5.85 -3.32 6.65
CA ILE A 55 4.48 -2.91 6.94
C ILE A 55 3.65 -4.09 7.42
N THR A 56 2.90 -3.87 8.52
CA THR A 56 2.01 -4.92 9.02
C THR A 56 0.73 -4.97 8.20
N ARG A 57 0.04 -3.84 7.99
CA ARG A 57 -1.28 -3.85 7.38
C ARG A 57 -1.53 -2.66 6.48
N ILE A 58 -1.96 -2.97 5.26
CA ILE A 58 -2.45 -1.96 4.32
C ILE A 58 -3.86 -2.29 3.87
N THR A 59 -4.69 -1.25 3.79
CA THR A 59 -6.04 -1.34 3.25
C THR A 59 -6.26 -0.26 2.21
N TYR A 60 -6.64 -0.69 1.01
CA TYR A 60 -7.02 0.18 -0.10
C TYR A 60 -8.50 0.00 -0.41
N THR A 61 -9.21 1.11 -0.46
CA THR A 61 -10.61 1.14 -0.88
C THR A 61 -10.73 2.03 -2.12
N ASN A 62 -11.31 1.47 -3.19
CA ASN A 62 -11.48 2.02 -4.55
C ASN A 62 -10.33 1.72 -5.54
N TYR A 63 -9.61 2.71 -6.06
CA TYR A 63 -8.75 2.54 -7.23
C TYR A 63 -7.26 2.73 -6.92
N MET A 64 -6.45 1.76 -7.34
CA MET A 64 -5.01 1.84 -7.33
C MET A 64 -4.41 1.43 -8.69
N THR A 65 -3.52 2.26 -9.24
CA THR A 65 -2.87 1.93 -10.52
C THR A 65 -1.60 1.11 -10.34
N ARG A 66 -0.69 1.51 -9.45
CA ARG A 66 0.58 0.81 -9.29
C ARG A 66 1.06 0.84 -7.85
N ILE A 67 1.42 -0.33 -7.34
CA ILE A 67 2.21 -0.42 -6.12
C ILE A 67 3.44 -1.29 -6.31
N SER A 68 4.53 -0.82 -5.73
CA SER A 68 5.77 -1.56 -5.60
C SER A 68 6.15 -1.67 -4.12
N TYR A 69 6.27 -2.90 -3.66
CA TYR A 69 6.74 -3.25 -2.33
C TYR A 69 8.11 -3.89 -2.46
N THR A 70 9.09 -3.44 -1.68
CA THR A 70 10.44 -4.00 -1.71
C THR A 70 10.89 -4.74 -0.47
N HIS A 71 10.10 -4.76 0.60
CA HIS A 71 10.41 -5.52 1.81
C HIS A 71 9.17 -6.23 2.39
N TYR A 72 9.29 -6.73 3.62
CA TYR A 72 8.34 -7.59 4.31
C TYR A 72 6.96 -6.93 4.51
N GLU A 73 5.93 -7.61 4.04
CA GLU A 73 4.53 -7.24 4.21
C GLU A 73 3.75 -8.40 4.82
N THR A 74 2.94 -8.12 5.86
CA THR A 74 2.16 -9.20 6.51
C THR A 74 0.74 -9.33 5.96
N ARG A 75 0.07 -8.21 5.64
CA ARG A 75 -1.31 -8.27 5.16
C ARG A 75 -1.69 -7.06 4.30
N ILE A 76 -2.16 -7.35 3.10
CA ILE A 76 -2.75 -6.33 2.23
C ILE A 76 -4.17 -6.71 1.84
N THR A 77 -5.05 -5.72 1.84
CA THR A 77 -6.44 -5.86 1.39
C THR A 77 -6.76 -4.77 0.37
N TYR A 78 -7.28 -5.19 -0.78
CA TYR A 78 -7.79 -4.32 -1.85
C TYR A 78 -9.26 -4.63 -2.07
N THR A 79 -10.11 -3.60 -2.05
CA THR A 79 -11.56 -3.80 -2.12
C THR A 79 -12.22 -3.33 -3.43
N HIS A 80 -11.46 -3.10 -4.50
CA HIS A 80 -12.01 -2.69 -5.80
C HIS A 80 -11.02 -2.94 -6.96
N TYR A 81 -10.31 -1.93 -7.45
CA TYR A 81 -9.54 -2.06 -8.69
C TYR A 81 -8.06 -1.86 -8.46
N MET A 82 -7.27 -2.83 -8.90
CA MET A 82 -5.82 -2.76 -8.90
C MET A 82 -5.25 -3.08 -10.28
N THR A 83 -4.51 -2.15 -10.90
CA THR A 83 -3.85 -2.47 -12.17
C THR A 83 -2.62 -3.34 -11.93
N ARG A 84 -1.60 -2.83 -11.24
CA ARG A 84 -0.31 -3.52 -11.13
C ARG A 84 0.20 -3.57 -9.70
N ILE A 85 0.60 -4.77 -9.28
CA ILE A 85 1.42 -4.94 -8.08
C ILE A 85 2.71 -5.67 -8.40
N SER A 86 3.80 -5.16 -7.82
CA SER A 86 5.09 -5.83 -7.79
C SER A 86 5.56 -6.00 -6.35
N TYR A 87 5.96 -7.22 -6.01
CA TYR A 87 6.55 -7.56 -4.72
C TYR A 87 7.99 -8.03 -4.91
N THR A 88 8.90 -7.48 -4.11
CA THR A 88 10.25 -8.02 -3.93
C THR A 88 10.44 -8.39 -2.46
N HIS A 89 10.86 -9.63 -2.19
CA HIS A 89 10.96 -10.32 -0.88
C HIS A 89 9.74 -11.12 -0.38
N TYR A 90 9.05 -10.67 0.67
CA TYR A 90 8.12 -11.52 1.42
C TYR A 90 6.74 -10.90 1.56
N MET A 91 5.73 -11.70 1.24
CA MET A 91 4.33 -11.36 1.44
C MET A 91 3.55 -12.52 2.07
N ALA A 92 3.00 -12.31 3.26
CA ALA A 92 2.23 -13.35 3.95
C ALA A 92 0.78 -13.48 3.46
N ARG A 93 0.08 -12.38 3.23
CA ARG A 93 -1.32 -12.46 2.81
C ARG A 93 -1.74 -11.30 1.95
N ILE A 94 -2.36 -11.62 0.82
CA ILE A 94 -3.09 -10.64 0.05
C ILE A 94 -4.51 -11.09 -0.18
N THR A 95 -5.43 -10.16 0.04
CA THR A 95 -6.86 -10.35 -0.24
C THR A 95 -7.33 -9.31 -1.24
N TYR A 96 -8.02 -9.78 -2.28
CA TYR A 96 -8.68 -8.95 -3.29
C TYR A 96 -10.15 -9.34 -3.39
N THR A 97 -11.05 -8.36 -3.52
CA THR A 97 -12.48 -8.65 -3.64
C THR A 97 -13.02 -8.56 -5.07
N ASP A 98 -12.31 -7.88 -5.96
CA ASP A 98 -12.87 -7.42 -7.24
C ASP A 98 -11.95 -7.73 -8.43
N PHE A 99 -11.00 -6.84 -8.79
CA PHE A 99 -10.23 -7.01 -10.03
C PHE A 99 -8.75 -6.63 -9.93
N ILE A 100 -7.90 -7.47 -10.53
CA ILE A 100 -6.45 -7.25 -10.67
C ILE A 100 -6.02 -7.56 -12.10
N THR A 101 -5.29 -6.64 -12.74
CA THR A 101 -4.76 -6.95 -14.10
C THR A 101 -3.43 -7.71 -14.08
N ARG A 102 -2.54 -7.40 -13.14
CA ARG A 102 -1.20 -8.00 -13.11
C ARG A 102 -0.59 -8.01 -11.73
N ILE A 103 -0.06 -9.18 -11.35
CA ILE A 103 0.79 -9.34 -10.18
C ILE A 103 2.14 -9.90 -10.62
N THR A 104 3.21 -9.39 -10.04
CA THR A 104 4.56 -9.92 -10.21
C THR A 104 5.19 -10.16 -8.85
N TYR A 105 5.68 -11.37 -8.64
CA TYR A 105 6.45 -11.76 -7.46
C TYR A 105 7.86 -12.13 -7.91
N THR A 106 8.85 -11.64 -7.17
CA THR A 106 10.25 -12.03 -7.38
C THR A 106 10.76 -12.98 -6.29
N HIS A 107 9.94 -13.26 -5.26
CA HIS A 107 10.26 -14.12 -4.11
C HIS A 107 8.99 -14.71 -3.46
N TYR A 108 9.08 -15.20 -2.22
CA TYR A 108 8.11 -16.05 -1.52
C TYR A 108 6.76 -15.39 -1.20
N THR A 109 5.68 -16.09 -1.52
CA THR A 109 4.29 -15.78 -1.12
C THR A 109 3.66 -17.00 -0.48
N THR A 110 2.90 -16.78 0.61
CA THR A 110 2.22 -17.90 1.30
C THR A 110 0.74 -18.01 0.94
N TRP A 111 0.00 -16.90 0.91
CA TRP A 111 -1.45 -16.93 0.69
C TRP A 111 -1.96 -15.77 -0.18
N ILE A 112 -2.70 -16.12 -1.23
CA ILE A 112 -3.39 -15.20 -2.13
C ILE A 112 -4.85 -15.64 -2.21
N THR A 113 -5.76 -14.70 -1.97
CA THR A 113 -7.22 -14.86 -2.07
C THR A 113 -7.78 -13.69 -2.84
#